data_AF-A0A059FSA1-F1
#
_entry.id   AF-A0A059FSA1-F1
#
_cell.length_a   1.000
_cell.length_b   1.000
_cell.length_c   1.000
_cell.angle_alpha   90.00
_cell.angle_beta   90.00
_cell.angle_gamma   90.00
#
_symmetry.space_group_name_H-M   'P 1'
#
loop_
_entity.id
_entity.type
_entity.pdbx_description
1 polymer ?
#
loop_
_entity_poly.entity_id
_entity_poly.type
_entity_poly.pdbx_seq_one_letter_code
_entity_poly.pdbx_strand_id
1 'polypeptide(L)'
;MINKLVCAGLLTVAFTACASTSVSAVPTATTEEFRTVNWAVVKATEVQSLNADLEVGKPTVDVGLYYPSNLHKDAVAILPLDGLLEEFAKAKRVFAPTGVQLKLLWVKTGEVDPGFLAINSTSVRSEMPSGGYGNMYVQSGQSPSELSEGALAAFESIIEPAENNNRTVYLLALQNVYMTYFEKLDENGRNWAPKVVNTSGLSFPSYMYGDSIPDRIRGVITLTKHDAKNKLTIAHELGHKLMNVSHEYMSVSPQHEIRSEDGLMLYGAGTQIPAGLDGRWHQERLLLSPYIYRQDSSGEKTWNEDYRAGGFYYDPLYEDYAVEFE
;
A
#
# COMPACT_ATOMS: atom_id res chain seq x y z
N MET A 1 84.68 -38.09 15.05
CA MET A 1 83.30 -37.96 15.58
C MET A 1 82.38 -38.38 14.44
N ILE A 2 82.03 -39.68 14.28
CA ILE A 2 80.84 -40.37 14.86
C ILE A 2 79.59 -39.52 14.59
N ASN A 3 78.52 -39.92 13.87
CA ASN A 3 78.02 -41.14 13.23
C ASN A 3 76.78 -40.67 12.41
N LYS A 4 76.56 -41.02 11.14
CA LYS A 4 75.86 -42.22 10.60
C LYS A 4 74.39 -42.00 10.17
N LEU A 5 74.05 -42.75 9.09
CA LEU A 5 72.74 -43.17 8.55
C LEU A 5 71.92 -42.08 7.81
N VAL A 6 71.62 -42.16 6.50
CA VAL A 6 71.15 -43.25 5.60
C VAL A 6 69.88 -43.94 6.11
N CYS A 7 68.75 -43.67 5.44
CA CYS A 7 67.82 -44.72 5.02
C CYS A 7 66.90 -44.22 3.90
N ALA A 8 66.97 -44.93 2.77
CA ALA A 8 66.07 -44.83 1.62
C ALA A 8 64.74 -45.57 1.91
N GLY A 9 63.66 -45.11 1.29
CA GLY A 9 62.38 -45.80 1.24
C GLY A 9 61.75 -45.66 -0.14
N LEU A 10 61.58 -46.78 -0.83
CA LEU A 10 61.05 -46.93 -2.19
C LEU A 10 59.56 -46.59 -2.31
N LEU A 11 59.24 -45.96 -3.45
CA LEU A 11 58.24 -46.33 -4.46
C LEU A 11 56.88 -46.91 -4.01
N THR A 12 55.79 -46.21 -4.35
CA THR A 12 54.69 -46.79 -5.16
C THR A 12 53.76 -45.71 -5.71
N VAL A 13 53.65 -45.66 -7.03
CA VAL A 13 52.58 -44.96 -7.76
C VAL A 13 51.37 -45.88 -7.80
N ALA A 14 50.24 -45.43 -7.28
CA ALA A 14 48.95 -46.07 -7.50
C ALA A 14 48.01 -45.06 -8.17
N PHE A 15 47.74 -45.30 -9.45
CA PHE A 15 46.57 -44.78 -10.14
C PHE A 15 45.34 -45.49 -9.58
N THR A 16 44.37 -44.74 -9.06
CA THR A 16 43.01 -45.23 -8.84
C THR A 16 41.99 -44.27 -9.42
N ALA A 17 41.03 -44.91 -10.07
CA ALA A 17 40.04 -44.39 -10.99
C ALA A 17 38.99 -43.46 -10.36
N CYS A 18 38.33 -42.74 -11.25
CA CYS A 18 37.10 -41.97 -11.05
C CYS A 18 36.12 -42.64 -10.08
N ALA A 19 35.72 -41.90 -9.05
CA ALA A 19 34.42 -42.08 -8.43
C ALA A 19 33.64 -40.78 -8.62
N SER A 20 32.76 -40.79 -9.62
CA SER A 20 31.75 -39.77 -9.83
C SER A 20 30.88 -39.73 -8.58
N THR A 21 31.04 -38.70 -7.74
CA THR A 21 30.05 -38.39 -6.72
C THR A 21 28.80 -37.96 -7.44
N SER A 22 27.80 -38.85 -7.41
CA SER A 22 26.43 -38.55 -7.79
C SER A 22 25.97 -37.33 -7.01
N VAL A 23 25.94 -36.17 -7.68
CA VAL A 23 25.25 -34.98 -7.20
C VAL A 23 23.80 -35.41 -7.04
N SER A 24 23.36 -35.59 -5.80
CA SER A 24 21.94 -35.74 -5.51
C SER A 24 21.28 -34.47 -6.04
N ALA A 25 20.37 -34.66 -7.00
CA ALA A 25 19.57 -33.56 -7.51
C ALA A 25 18.91 -32.87 -6.33
N VAL A 26 19.18 -31.58 -6.18
CA VAL A 26 18.39 -30.69 -5.32
C VAL A 26 16.94 -30.93 -5.74
N PRO A 27 16.02 -31.26 -4.82
CA PRO A 27 14.63 -31.40 -5.19
C PRO A 27 14.21 -30.06 -5.78
N THR A 28 13.89 -30.08 -7.08
CA THR A 28 13.26 -28.96 -7.76
C THR A 28 12.07 -28.59 -6.89
N ALA A 29 12.14 -27.43 -6.23
CA ALA A 29 11.00 -26.86 -5.55
C ALA A 29 9.88 -26.91 -6.58
N THR A 30 8.86 -27.72 -6.31
CA THR A 30 7.64 -27.71 -7.08
C THR A 30 7.19 -26.26 -7.08
N THR A 31 7.21 -25.64 -8.26
CA THR A 31 6.55 -24.37 -8.50
C THR A 31 5.13 -24.60 -8.02
N GLU A 32 4.78 -24.11 -6.83
CA GLU A 32 3.39 -24.16 -6.39
C GLU A 32 2.62 -23.39 -7.45
N GLU A 33 1.74 -24.09 -8.17
CA GLU A 33 0.81 -23.44 -9.08
C GLU A 33 0.05 -22.42 -8.23
N PHE A 34 0.28 -21.13 -8.49
CA PHE A 34 -0.51 -20.05 -7.91
C PHE A 34 -1.97 -20.36 -8.16
N ARG A 35 -2.69 -20.78 -7.11
CA ARG A 35 -4.12 -21.04 -7.22
C ARG A 35 -4.80 -19.70 -7.45
N THR A 36 -5.27 -19.50 -8.68
CA THR A 36 -6.09 -18.35 -9.02
C THR A 36 -7.32 -18.36 -8.10
N VAL A 37 -7.56 -17.25 -7.41
CA VAL A 37 -8.70 -17.12 -6.50
C VAL A 37 -9.99 -17.09 -7.31
N ASN A 38 -10.95 -17.93 -6.95
CA ASN A 38 -12.27 -17.94 -7.56
C ASN A 38 -13.15 -16.87 -6.91
N TRP A 39 -13.16 -15.66 -7.48
CA TRP A 39 -13.93 -14.54 -6.96
C TRP A 39 -15.40 -14.59 -7.38
N ALA A 40 -16.30 -14.39 -6.41
CA ALA A 40 -17.72 -14.19 -6.62
C ALA A 40 -18.13 -12.75 -6.25
N VAL A 41 -18.93 -12.11 -7.10
CA VAL A 41 -19.50 -10.78 -6.80
C VAL A 41 -20.63 -10.94 -5.79
N VAL A 42 -20.57 -10.15 -4.72
CA VAL A 42 -21.59 -10.07 -3.67
C VAL A 42 -22.06 -8.64 -3.49
N LYS A 43 -23.16 -8.44 -2.75
CA LYS A 43 -23.69 -7.11 -2.39
C LYS A 43 -23.99 -6.21 -3.60
N ALA A 44 -24.35 -6.81 -4.74
CA ALA A 44 -24.55 -6.09 -6.01
C ALA A 44 -25.65 -5.02 -5.90
N THR A 45 -26.72 -5.29 -5.16
CA THR A 45 -27.82 -4.33 -4.94
C THR A 45 -27.37 -3.14 -4.09
N GLU A 46 -26.58 -3.39 -3.04
CA GLU A 46 -25.99 -2.36 -2.20
C GLU A 46 -24.99 -1.51 -2.98
N VAL A 47 -24.14 -2.14 -3.81
CA VAL A 47 -23.22 -1.43 -4.73
C VAL A 47 -24.00 -0.53 -5.70
N GLN A 48 -25.07 -1.04 -6.32
CA GLN A 48 -25.94 -0.23 -7.19
C GLN A 48 -26.53 0.97 -6.43
N SER A 49 -27.00 0.74 -5.20
CA SER A 49 -27.57 1.78 -4.35
C SER A 49 -26.53 2.83 -3.96
N LEU A 50 -25.30 2.42 -3.63
CA LEU A 50 -24.18 3.31 -3.32
C LEU A 50 -23.73 4.15 -4.51
N ASN A 51 -24.00 3.71 -5.74
CA ASN A 51 -23.62 4.40 -6.97
C ASN A 51 -24.78 5.18 -7.60
N ALA A 52 -25.97 5.20 -6.98
CA ALA A 52 -27.16 5.84 -7.55
C ALA A 52 -27.05 7.38 -7.64
N ASP A 53 -26.08 7.98 -6.94
CA ASP A 53 -25.80 9.42 -6.89
C ASP A 53 -24.72 9.87 -7.89
N LEU A 54 -24.18 8.97 -8.72
CA LEU A 54 -23.15 9.31 -9.69
C LEU A 54 -23.69 10.21 -10.80
N GLU A 55 -22.91 11.21 -11.20
CA GLU A 55 -23.29 12.20 -12.21
C GLU A 55 -22.29 12.19 -13.36
N VAL A 56 -22.80 12.27 -14.59
CA VAL A 56 -21.97 12.34 -15.80
C VAL A 56 -21.08 13.59 -15.77
N GLY A 57 -19.85 13.45 -16.24
CA GLY A 57 -18.88 14.55 -16.36
C GLY A 57 -18.18 14.95 -15.06
N LYS A 58 -18.59 14.43 -13.90
CA LYS A 58 -17.91 14.72 -12.62
C LYS A 58 -16.63 13.90 -12.47
N PRO A 59 -15.59 14.47 -11.81
CA PRO A 59 -14.40 13.72 -11.41
C PRO A 59 -14.79 12.48 -10.60
N THR A 60 -14.38 11.30 -11.04
CA THR A 60 -14.79 10.02 -10.46
C THR A 60 -13.58 9.14 -10.23
N VAL A 61 -13.56 8.44 -9.09
CA VAL A 61 -12.59 7.39 -8.75
C VAL A 61 -13.28 6.04 -8.76
N ASP A 62 -12.68 5.06 -9.43
CA ASP A 62 -13.11 3.67 -9.39
C ASP A 62 -12.44 2.94 -8.22
N VAL A 63 -13.25 2.28 -7.38
CA VAL A 63 -12.81 1.53 -6.21
C VAL A 63 -13.35 0.09 -6.27
N GLY A 64 -12.50 -0.91 -6.06
CA GLY A 64 -12.90 -2.31 -5.88
C GLY A 64 -12.68 -2.79 -4.45
N LEU A 65 -13.54 -3.65 -3.92
CA LEU A 65 -13.41 -4.22 -2.56
C LEU A 65 -13.31 -5.74 -2.61
N TYR A 66 -12.15 -6.28 -2.22
CA TYR A 66 -11.94 -7.71 -1.99
C TYR A 66 -12.15 -8.05 -0.51
N TYR A 67 -13.07 -8.98 -0.24
CA TYR A 67 -13.40 -9.47 1.10
C TYR A 67 -13.28 -11.00 1.15
N PRO A 68 -12.11 -11.55 1.54
CA PRO A 68 -11.88 -13.00 1.54
C PRO A 68 -12.91 -13.76 2.38
N SER A 69 -13.44 -14.86 1.85
CA SER A 69 -14.47 -15.66 2.54
C SER A 69 -13.91 -16.49 3.70
N ASN A 70 -12.59 -16.70 3.72
CA ASN A 70 -11.87 -17.48 4.72
C ASN A 70 -11.18 -16.60 5.79
N LEU A 71 -11.60 -15.34 5.97
CA LEU A 71 -11.21 -14.55 7.13
C LEU A 71 -11.60 -15.28 8.43
N HIS A 72 -10.70 -15.28 9.41
CA HIS A 72 -11.00 -15.80 10.73
C HIS A 72 -12.21 -15.07 11.33
N LYS A 73 -13.07 -15.82 12.05
CA LYS A 73 -14.31 -15.28 12.64
C LYS A 73 -14.09 -14.02 13.50
N ASP A 74 -12.96 -13.95 14.20
CA ASP A 74 -12.63 -12.80 15.05
C ASP A 74 -12.23 -11.57 14.21
N ALA A 75 -11.61 -11.80 13.04
CA ALA A 75 -11.35 -10.73 12.08
C ALA A 75 -12.67 -10.23 11.47
N VAL A 76 -13.58 -11.13 11.08
CA VAL A 76 -14.93 -10.76 10.60
C VAL A 76 -15.70 -9.94 11.63
N ALA A 77 -15.54 -10.22 12.92
CA ALA A 77 -16.21 -9.49 13.99
C ALA A 77 -15.74 -8.02 14.12
N ILE A 78 -14.46 -7.74 13.84
CA ILE A 78 -13.88 -6.38 13.93
C ILE A 78 -13.79 -5.66 12.58
N LEU A 79 -13.94 -6.40 11.48
CA LEU A 79 -13.95 -5.94 10.10
C LEU A 79 -15.18 -6.51 9.37
N PRO A 80 -16.41 -6.23 9.84
CA PRO A 80 -17.60 -6.74 9.17
C PRO A 80 -17.76 -6.07 7.81
N LEU A 81 -18.14 -6.86 6.79
CA LEU A 81 -18.34 -6.35 5.43
C LEU A 81 -19.35 -5.19 5.38
N ASP A 82 -20.45 -5.28 6.12
CA ASP A 82 -21.44 -4.20 6.17
C ASP A 82 -20.86 -2.92 6.79
N GLY A 83 -19.96 -3.04 7.78
CA GLY A 83 -19.25 -1.90 8.34
C GLY A 83 -18.34 -1.21 7.31
N LEU A 84 -17.69 -1.99 6.44
CA LEU A 84 -16.90 -1.43 5.33
C LEU A 84 -17.77 -0.70 4.30
N LEU A 85 -18.98 -1.20 4.01
CA LEU A 85 -19.92 -0.50 3.14
C LEU A 85 -20.43 0.80 3.77
N GLU A 86 -20.63 0.83 5.09
CA GLU A 86 -20.96 2.06 5.81
C GLU A 86 -19.82 3.09 5.75
N GLU A 87 -18.57 2.64 5.91
CA GLU A 87 -17.39 3.50 5.76
C GLU A 87 -17.24 4.02 4.34
N PHE A 88 -17.50 3.20 3.32
CA PHE A 88 -17.47 3.65 1.94
C PHE A 88 -18.55 4.72 1.67
N ALA A 89 -19.76 4.53 2.20
CA ALA A 89 -20.82 5.53 2.15
C ALA A 89 -20.42 6.83 2.86
N LYS A 90 -19.69 6.74 3.99
CA LYS A 90 -19.15 7.90 4.69
C LYS A 90 -18.05 8.58 3.87
N ALA A 91 -17.14 7.84 3.25
CA ALA A 91 -16.11 8.36 2.37
C ALA A 91 -16.73 9.16 1.20
N LYS A 92 -17.80 8.66 0.56
CA LYS A 92 -18.53 9.44 -0.45
C LYS A 92 -18.96 10.82 0.06
N ARG A 93 -19.47 10.90 1.30
CA ARG A 93 -19.90 12.18 1.91
C ARG A 93 -18.73 13.09 2.24
N VAL A 94 -17.58 12.53 2.62
CA VAL A 94 -16.35 13.28 2.92
C VAL A 94 -15.76 13.90 1.65
N PHE A 95 -15.75 13.17 0.53
CA PHE A 95 -15.20 13.65 -0.73
C PHE A 95 -16.16 14.56 -1.52
N ALA A 96 -17.47 14.42 -1.33
CA ALA A 96 -18.48 15.19 -2.07
C ALA A 96 -18.27 16.72 -2.11
N PRO A 97 -17.85 17.42 -1.03
CA PRO A 97 -17.60 18.86 -1.08
C PRO A 97 -16.49 19.29 -2.05
N THR A 98 -15.55 18.39 -2.38
CA THR A 98 -14.48 18.65 -3.36
C THR A 98 -14.95 18.53 -4.81
N GLY A 99 -16.17 18.01 -5.02
CA GLY A 99 -16.72 17.67 -6.34
C GLY A 99 -16.31 16.30 -6.87
N VAL A 100 -15.41 15.57 -6.18
CA VAL A 100 -15.02 14.20 -6.54
C VAL A 100 -16.05 13.18 -6.07
N GLN A 101 -16.38 12.23 -6.95
CA GLN A 101 -17.27 11.11 -6.68
C GLN A 101 -16.48 9.81 -6.52
N LEU A 102 -16.93 8.93 -5.61
CA LEU A 102 -16.39 7.58 -5.48
C LEU A 102 -17.41 6.58 -6.03
N LYS A 103 -16.95 5.72 -6.95
CA LYS A 103 -17.72 4.64 -7.55
C LYS A 103 -17.19 3.30 -7.06
N LEU A 104 -18.02 2.56 -6.33
CA LEU A 104 -17.70 1.18 -5.95
C LEU A 104 -18.00 0.27 -7.14
N LEU A 105 -16.98 -0.30 -7.78
CA LEU A 105 -17.17 -1.15 -8.94
C LEU A 105 -17.89 -2.46 -8.58
N TRP A 106 -17.44 -3.08 -7.49
CA TRP A 106 -17.94 -4.37 -7.01
C TRP A 106 -17.43 -4.63 -5.60
N VAL A 107 -18.08 -5.59 -4.94
CA VAL A 107 -17.55 -6.30 -3.79
C VAL A 107 -17.38 -7.75 -4.19
N LYS A 108 -16.18 -8.30 -4.01
CA LYS A 108 -15.86 -9.68 -4.37
C LYS A 108 -15.45 -10.46 -3.13
N THR A 109 -15.89 -11.72 -3.06
CA THR A 109 -15.49 -12.68 -2.04
C THR A 109 -14.98 -13.96 -2.66
N GLY A 110 -14.00 -14.58 -2.03
CA GLY A 110 -13.33 -15.78 -2.50
C GLY A 110 -12.35 -16.28 -1.45
N GLU A 111 -11.97 -17.55 -1.56
CA GLU A 111 -10.98 -18.14 -0.66
C GLU A 111 -9.57 -17.82 -1.17
N VAL A 112 -8.77 -17.14 -0.35
CA VAL A 112 -7.38 -16.79 -0.65
C VAL A 112 -6.43 -17.70 0.13
N ASP A 113 -5.15 -17.74 -0.24
CA ASP A 113 -4.14 -18.41 0.58
C ASP A 113 -4.15 -17.81 2.01
N PRO A 114 -4.32 -18.63 3.07
CA PRO A 114 -4.28 -18.14 4.45
C PRO A 114 -3.00 -17.37 4.80
N GLY A 115 -1.86 -17.68 4.16
CA GLY A 115 -0.60 -16.95 4.29
C GLY A 115 -0.65 -15.51 3.77
N PHE A 116 -1.61 -15.17 2.91
CA PHE A 116 -1.83 -13.81 2.41
C PHE A 116 -2.81 -13.00 3.26
N LEU A 117 -3.47 -13.61 4.24
CA LEU A 117 -4.38 -12.90 5.16
C LEU A 117 -3.65 -12.07 6.23
N ALA A 118 -2.34 -12.26 6.38
CA ALA A 118 -1.50 -11.45 7.25
C ALA A 118 -0.17 -11.12 6.56
N ILE A 119 0.16 -9.83 6.47
CA ILE A 119 1.37 -9.38 5.76
C ILE A 119 2.21 -8.42 6.61
N ASN A 120 3.51 -8.37 6.31
CA ASN A 120 4.36 -7.22 6.61
C ASN A 120 4.32 -6.29 5.40
N SER A 121 4.08 -5.00 5.59
CA SER A 121 3.91 -4.04 4.49
C SER A 121 5.23 -3.70 3.80
N THR A 122 6.30 -3.49 4.55
CA THR A 122 7.59 -2.98 4.05
C THR A 122 8.68 -4.05 4.01
N SER A 123 9.62 -3.91 3.07
CA SER A 123 10.86 -4.68 3.04
C SER A 123 11.83 -4.16 4.12
N VAL A 124 12.59 -5.04 4.77
CA VAL A 124 13.56 -4.67 5.83
C VAL A 124 14.63 -3.66 5.33
N ARG A 125 14.88 -3.62 4.01
CA ARG A 125 15.81 -2.66 3.40
C ARG A 125 15.28 -1.23 3.35
N SER A 126 13.96 -1.07 3.37
CA SER A 126 13.26 0.21 3.34
C SER A 126 13.23 0.92 4.69
N GLU A 127 13.65 0.22 5.76
CA GLU A 127 13.45 0.65 7.13
C GLU A 127 14.77 1.23 7.68
N MET A 128 15.26 2.32 7.09
CA MET A 128 16.32 3.11 7.70
C MET A 128 15.73 4.28 8.48
N PRO A 129 16.20 4.56 9.71
CA PRO A 129 15.79 5.76 10.43
C PRO A 129 16.17 7.01 9.63
N SER A 130 15.41 8.08 9.84
CA SER A 130 15.69 9.36 9.21
C SER A 130 17.14 9.78 9.43
N GLY A 131 17.85 10.08 8.34
CA GLY A 131 19.22 10.61 8.41
C GLY A 131 19.29 12.03 9.01
N GLY A 132 18.14 12.65 9.28
CA GLY A 132 18.04 14.02 9.79
C GLY A 132 18.24 15.11 8.74
N TYR A 133 18.32 14.74 7.46
CA TYR A 133 18.51 15.66 6.34
C TYR A 133 17.24 15.69 5.47
N GLY A 134 16.59 16.85 5.38
CA GLY A 134 15.33 17.05 4.67
C GLY A 134 14.10 16.49 5.41
N ASN A 135 12.91 16.91 4.98
CA ASN A 135 11.64 16.41 5.51
C ASN A 135 11.33 14.97 5.03
N MET A 136 10.26 14.37 5.57
CA MET A 136 9.83 13.01 5.24
C MET A 136 9.71 12.75 3.73
N TYR A 137 9.13 13.69 2.98
CA TYR A 137 8.93 13.50 1.55
C TYR A 137 10.23 13.52 0.75
N VAL A 138 11.19 14.37 1.14
CA VAL A 138 12.52 14.39 0.52
C VAL A 138 13.22 13.04 0.75
N GLN A 139 13.11 12.51 1.97
CA GLN A 139 13.71 11.22 2.33
C GLN A 139 13.07 10.07 1.55
N SER A 140 11.73 10.05 1.43
CA SER A 140 11.05 9.05 0.60
C SER A 140 11.45 9.12 -0.88
N GLY A 141 11.71 10.31 -1.43
CA GLY A 141 12.22 10.45 -2.80
C GLY A 141 13.66 9.93 -2.98
N GLN A 142 14.50 10.01 -1.95
CA GLN A 142 15.90 9.54 -1.98
C GLN A 142 16.03 8.05 -1.68
N SER A 143 15.12 7.52 -0.85
CA SER A 143 15.10 6.12 -0.41
C SER A 143 13.64 5.66 -0.31
N PRO A 144 13.01 5.34 -1.45
CA PRO A 144 11.62 4.92 -1.49
C PRO A 144 11.39 3.65 -0.69
N SER A 145 10.20 3.52 -0.12
CA SER A 145 9.76 2.26 0.48
C SER A 145 9.51 1.21 -0.59
N GLU A 146 9.78 -0.04 -0.27
CA GLU A 146 9.47 -1.21 -1.10
C GLU A 146 8.50 -2.13 -0.34
N LEU A 147 7.62 -2.80 -1.08
CA LEU A 147 6.79 -3.87 -0.51
C LEU A 147 7.67 -5.02 -0.01
N SER A 148 7.24 -5.67 1.07
CA SER A 148 7.80 -7.00 1.38
C SER A 148 7.44 -7.99 0.27
N GLU A 149 8.25 -9.04 0.10
CA GLU A 149 7.96 -10.12 -0.86
C GLU A 149 6.59 -10.75 -0.61
N GLY A 150 6.21 -10.92 0.67
CA GLY A 150 4.91 -11.46 1.07
C GLY A 150 3.75 -10.52 0.73
N ALA A 151 3.91 -9.21 0.90
CA ALA A 151 2.90 -8.23 0.52
C ALA A 151 2.71 -8.20 -1.00
N LEU A 152 3.80 -8.19 -1.77
CA LEU A 152 3.75 -8.23 -3.22
C LEU A 152 3.03 -9.49 -3.72
N ALA A 153 3.42 -10.67 -3.20
CA ALA A 153 2.78 -11.94 -3.56
C ALA A 153 1.29 -11.97 -3.20
N ALA A 154 0.91 -11.46 -2.03
CA ALA A 154 -0.48 -11.35 -1.62
C ALA A 154 -1.29 -10.46 -2.58
N PHE A 155 -0.77 -9.28 -2.94
CA PHE A 155 -1.46 -8.34 -3.83
C PHE A 155 -1.57 -8.88 -5.26
N GLU A 156 -0.52 -9.52 -5.78
CA GLU A 156 -0.54 -10.26 -7.06
C GLU A 156 -1.59 -11.37 -7.09
N SER A 157 -1.77 -12.09 -5.98
CA SER A 157 -2.72 -13.18 -5.91
C SER A 157 -4.17 -12.70 -5.75
N ILE A 158 -4.39 -11.61 -5.02
CA ILE A 158 -5.73 -11.12 -4.69
C ILE A 158 -6.32 -10.25 -5.80
N ILE A 159 -5.53 -9.33 -6.36
CA ILE A 159 -6.01 -8.34 -7.33
C ILE A 159 -6.02 -8.95 -8.72
N GLU A 160 -7.21 -9.09 -9.32
CA GLU A 160 -7.37 -9.64 -10.65
C GLU A 160 -6.75 -8.71 -11.73
N PRO A 161 -6.07 -9.29 -12.74
CA PRO A 161 -5.64 -8.53 -13.90
C PRO A 161 -6.82 -7.87 -14.63
N ALA A 162 -6.71 -6.57 -14.88
CA ALA A 162 -7.67 -5.78 -15.62
C ALA A 162 -6.98 -4.61 -16.34
N GLU A 163 -7.55 -4.16 -17.44
CA GLU A 163 -6.98 -3.11 -18.31
C GLU A 163 -6.63 -1.82 -17.53
N ASN A 164 -7.52 -1.39 -16.64
CA ASN A 164 -7.36 -0.14 -15.88
C ASN A 164 -6.85 -0.38 -14.45
N ASN A 165 -6.07 -1.45 -14.25
CA ASN A 165 -5.56 -1.81 -12.94
C ASN A 165 -4.77 -0.66 -12.28
N ASN A 166 -3.94 0.01 -13.06
CA ASN A 166 -3.12 1.16 -12.64
C ASN A 166 -3.92 2.45 -12.35
N ARG A 167 -5.23 2.44 -12.62
CA ARG A 167 -6.15 3.58 -12.47
C ARG A 167 -7.30 3.30 -11.49
N THR A 168 -7.30 2.11 -10.87
CA THR A 168 -8.32 1.69 -9.92
C THR A 168 -7.72 1.57 -8.53
N VAL A 169 -8.46 1.99 -7.51
CA VAL A 169 -8.06 1.81 -6.11
C VAL A 169 -8.66 0.49 -5.59
N TYR A 170 -7.86 -0.33 -4.92
CA TYR A 170 -8.30 -1.62 -4.38
C TYR A 170 -8.27 -1.60 -2.86
N LEU A 171 -9.42 -1.87 -2.25
CA LEU A 171 -9.57 -2.11 -0.83
C LEU A 171 -9.49 -3.61 -0.57
N LEU A 172 -8.51 -4.04 0.23
CA LEU A 172 -8.27 -5.45 0.54
C LEU A 172 -8.51 -5.69 2.04
N ALA A 173 -9.57 -6.44 2.36
CA ALA A 173 -9.81 -6.87 3.74
C ALA A 173 -8.84 -8.01 4.12
N LEU A 174 -7.98 -7.76 5.10
CA LEU A 174 -7.00 -8.71 5.63
C LEU A 174 -7.18 -8.87 7.14
N GLN A 175 -6.58 -9.90 7.73
CA GLN A 175 -6.62 -10.10 9.18
C GLN A 175 -5.63 -9.18 9.89
N ASN A 176 -4.40 -9.10 9.39
CA ASN A 176 -3.34 -8.29 9.99
C ASN A 176 -2.43 -7.68 8.93
N VAL A 177 -2.03 -6.43 9.17
CA VAL A 177 -1.07 -5.73 8.31
C VAL A 177 -0.12 -5.00 9.23
N TYR A 178 1.11 -5.51 9.29
CA TYR A 178 2.15 -4.96 10.13
C TYR A 178 2.97 -3.94 9.34
N MET A 179 3.23 -2.80 9.96
CA MET A 179 4.13 -1.77 9.45
C MET A 179 5.21 -1.52 10.48
N THR A 180 6.47 -1.47 10.01
CA THR A 180 7.60 -1.09 10.83
C THR A 180 8.00 0.33 10.50
N TYR A 181 8.22 1.15 11.52
CA TYR A 181 8.86 2.46 11.37
C TYR A 181 9.78 2.73 12.55
N PHE A 182 10.66 3.71 12.43
CA PHE A 182 11.63 4.03 13.46
C PHE A 182 11.22 5.25 14.27
N GLU A 183 11.30 5.13 15.59
CA GLU A 183 11.12 6.26 16.52
C GLU A 183 12.46 6.65 17.15
N LYS A 184 12.63 7.95 17.36
CA LYS A 184 13.79 8.49 18.10
C LYS A 184 13.66 8.09 19.56
N LEU A 185 14.72 7.48 20.10
CA LEU A 185 14.81 7.15 21.54
C LEU A 185 15.40 8.29 22.36
N ASP A 186 16.06 9.24 21.72
CA ASP A 186 16.63 10.43 22.36
C ASP A 186 16.37 11.70 21.53
N GLU A 187 16.40 12.84 22.21
CA GLU A 187 16.15 14.17 21.60
C GLU A 187 17.22 14.55 20.56
N ASN A 188 18.41 13.95 20.64
CA ASN A 188 19.53 14.23 19.76
C ASN A 188 19.51 13.39 18.46
N GLY A 189 18.53 12.49 18.30
CA GLY A 189 18.37 11.63 17.12
C GLY A 189 19.51 10.62 16.89
N ARG A 190 20.25 10.25 17.95
CA ARG A 190 21.36 9.28 17.84
C ARG A 190 20.89 7.85 17.96
N ASN A 191 19.99 7.58 18.89
CA ASN A 191 19.44 6.25 19.11
C ASN A 191 18.03 6.15 18.52
N TRP A 192 17.79 5.07 17.80
CA TRP A 192 16.52 4.76 17.16
C TRP A 192 16.11 3.34 17.51
N ALA A 193 14.81 3.10 17.65
CA ALA A 193 14.26 1.76 17.76
C ALA A 193 13.22 1.52 16.66
N PRO A 194 13.16 0.30 16.10
CA PRO A 194 12.05 -0.10 15.27
C PRO A 194 10.80 -0.27 16.16
N LYS A 195 9.68 0.22 15.67
CA LYS A 195 8.35 0.01 16.22
C LYS A 195 7.50 -0.67 15.17
N VAL A 196 6.89 -1.78 15.54
CA VAL A 196 5.95 -2.52 14.68
C VAL A 196 4.54 -2.22 15.15
N VAL A 197 3.69 -1.78 14.23
CA VAL A 197 2.27 -1.53 14.49
C VAL A 197 1.42 -2.43 13.60
N ASN A 198 0.34 -2.96 14.17
CA ASN A 198 -0.72 -3.59 13.38
C ASN A 198 -1.72 -2.49 13.01
N THR A 199 -1.77 -2.16 11.73
CA THR A 199 -2.57 -1.04 11.20
C THR A 199 -4.06 -1.38 11.23
N SER A 200 -4.95 -0.37 11.23
CA SER A 200 -6.41 -0.57 11.06
C SER A 200 -6.84 -0.45 9.59
N GLY A 201 -6.16 0.44 8.87
CA GLY A 201 -6.06 0.49 7.43
C GLY A 201 -4.65 0.94 7.07
N LEU A 202 -4.19 0.61 5.87
CA LEU A 202 -2.90 1.07 5.38
C LEU A 202 -2.99 1.32 3.88
N SER A 203 -2.86 2.59 3.51
CA SER A 203 -2.58 3.01 2.15
C SER A 203 -1.12 2.75 1.81
N PHE A 204 -0.85 2.48 0.54
CA PHE A 204 0.51 2.34 -0.01
C PHE A 204 0.83 3.49 -0.97
N PRO A 205 0.90 4.75 -0.49
CA PRO A 205 0.83 5.93 -1.34
C PRO A 205 2.13 6.18 -2.11
N SER A 206 2.02 6.76 -3.30
CA SER A 206 3.17 7.00 -4.18
C SER A 206 4.21 7.94 -3.57
N TYR A 207 3.83 8.86 -2.66
CA TYR A 207 4.80 9.73 -1.99
C TYR A 207 5.84 8.96 -1.17
N MET A 208 5.52 7.73 -0.72
CA MET A 208 6.45 6.84 -0.01
C MET A 208 7.11 5.83 -0.93
N TYR A 209 6.34 5.25 -1.86
CA TYR A 209 6.77 4.08 -2.62
C TYR A 209 7.32 4.44 -4.01
N GLY A 210 6.98 5.60 -4.57
CA GLY A 210 7.33 5.94 -5.95
C GLY A 210 6.88 4.85 -6.93
N ASP A 211 7.80 4.47 -7.82
CA ASP A 211 7.64 3.37 -8.79
C ASP A 211 8.00 1.98 -8.23
N SER A 212 8.21 1.83 -6.92
CA SER A 212 8.58 0.54 -6.34
C SER A 212 7.43 -0.48 -6.32
N ILE A 213 6.19 0.00 -6.37
CA ILE A 213 5.00 -0.85 -6.48
C ILE A 213 4.68 -1.02 -7.97
N PRO A 214 4.52 -2.25 -8.47
CA PRO A 214 4.13 -2.47 -9.87
C PRO A 214 2.85 -1.72 -10.23
N ASP A 215 2.83 -1.10 -11.39
CA ASP A 215 1.75 -0.21 -11.84
C ASP A 215 0.36 -0.82 -11.70
N ARG A 216 0.20 -2.10 -12.03
CA ARG A 216 -1.10 -2.79 -11.93
C ARG A 216 -1.66 -2.91 -10.50
N ILE A 217 -0.86 -2.72 -9.45
CA ILE A 217 -1.34 -2.80 -8.05
C ILE A 217 -1.01 -1.57 -7.22
N ARG A 218 -0.49 -0.51 -7.84
CA ARG A 218 -0.16 0.74 -7.15
C ARG A 218 -1.36 1.39 -6.44
N GLY A 219 -2.59 1.06 -6.84
CA GLY A 219 -3.83 1.50 -6.19
C GLY A 219 -4.22 0.77 -4.90
N VAL A 220 -3.38 -0.13 -4.38
CA VAL A 220 -3.73 -0.94 -3.20
C VAL A 220 -3.83 -0.14 -1.90
N ILE A 221 -4.84 -0.49 -1.10
CA ILE A 221 -5.11 -0.09 0.28
C ILE A 221 -5.58 -1.35 1.02
N THR A 222 -5.07 -1.59 2.23
CA THR A 222 -5.52 -2.70 3.07
C THR A 222 -6.39 -2.20 4.21
N LEU A 223 -7.30 -3.06 4.67
CA LEU A 223 -8.23 -2.81 5.78
C LEU A 223 -8.20 -4.03 6.71
N THR A 224 -8.02 -3.81 8.00
CA THR A 224 -7.97 -4.88 9.02
C THR A 224 -8.98 -4.64 10.15
N LYS A 225 -9.49 -3.42 10.25
CA LYS A 225 -10.50 -3.04 11.25
C LYS A 225 -11.47 -1.97 10.73
N HIS A 226 -12.75 -2.16 11.04
CA HIS A 226 -13.79 -1.15 10.87
C HIS A 226 -13.74 -0.13 12.00
N ASP A 227 -13.77 1.17 11.67
CA ASP A 227 -13.99 2.25 12.63
C ASP A 227 -15.49 2.41 12.91
N ALA A 228 -15.95 1.71 13.94
CA ALA A 228 -17.35 1.78 14.37
C ALA A 228 -17.78 3.16 14.90
N LYS A 229 -16.83 4.05 15.27
CA LYS A 229 -17.13 5.34 15.89
C LYS A 229 -17.32 6.43 14.84
N ASN A 230 -16.28 6.73 14.06
CA ASN A 230 -16.31 7.83 13.10
C ASN A 230 -16.60 7.36 11.66
N LYS A 231 -16.31 6.08 11.38
CA LYS A 231 -16.46 5.43 10.07
C LYS A 231 -15.55 6.08 9.02
N LEU A 232 -14.33 6.42 9.42
CA LEU A 232 -13.43 7.24 8.61
C LEU A 232 -12.22 6.49 8.02
N THR A 233 -11.94 5.24 8.39
CA THR A 233 -10.73 4.53 7.92
C THR A 233 -10.64 4.54 6.39
N ILE A 234 -11.69 4.13 5.66
CA ILE A 234 -11.67 4.17 4.19
C ILE A 234 -11.43 5.59 3.65
N ALA A 235 -12.09 6.61 4.21
CA ALA A 235 -11.94 7.98 3.74
C ALA A 235 -10.51 8.50 3.94
N HIS A 236 -9.91 8.18 5.07
CA HIS A 236 -8.55 8.54 5.44
C HIS A 236 -7.51 7.87 4.52
N GLU A 237 -7.61 6.55 4.32
CA GLU A 237 -6.68 5.83 3.44
C GLU A 237 -6.80 6.22 1.96
N LEU A 238 -8.04 6.51 1.52
CA LEU A 238 -8.27 7.12 0.21
C LEU A 238 -7.63 8.50 0.12
N GLY A 239 -7.64 9.28 1.20
CA GLY A 239 -6.96 10.56 1.26
C GLY A 239 -5.46 10.43 1.00
N HIS A 240 -4.78 9.52 1.71
CA HIS A 240 -3.36 9.22 1.47
C HIS A 240 -3.11 8.82 0.01
N LYS A 241 -3.99 8.00 -0.58
CA LYS A 241 -3.82 7.50 -1.95
C LYS A 241 -4.06 8.56 -3.01
N LEU A 242 -5.13 9.32 -2.87
CA LEU A 242 -5.66 10.19 -3.91
C LEU A 242 -5.05 11.59 -3.85
N MET A 243 -4.86 12.15 -2.66
CA MET A 243 -4.15 13.44 -2.46
C MET A 243 -2.63 13.26 -2.47
N ASN A 244 -2.17 12.04 -2.22
CA ASN A 244 -0.76 11.68 -2.18
C ASN A 244 0.03 12.53 -1.18
N VAL A 245 -0.46 12.51 0.07
CA VAL A 245 0.09 13.23 1.23
C VAL A 245 0.10 12.33 2.46
N SER A 246 0.99 12.61 3.39
CA SER A 246 1.11 11.99 4.72
C SER A 246 0.11 12.60 5.71
N HIS A 247 0.29 12.33 7.00
CA HIS A 247 -0.49 13.03 8.03
C HIS A 247 -0.01 14.47 8.15
N GLU A 248 -0.65 15.34 7.39
CA GLU A 248 -0.41 16.79 7.35
C GLU A 248 -1.75 17.53 7.28
N TYR A 249 -1.80 18.74 7.84
CA TYR A 249 -2.99 19.59 7.77
C TYR A 249 -2.67 21.00 8.26
N MET A 250 -2.94 22.02 7.45
CA MET A 250 -2.70 23.43 7.79
C MET A 250 -1.25 23.66 8.28
N SER A 251 -1.07 23.98 9.56
CA SER A 251 0.24 24.22 10.19
C SER A 251 0.98 22.95 10.62
N VAL A 252 0.36 21.78 10.47
CA VAL A 252 0.95 20.48 10.83
C VAL A 252 1.75 19.94 9.64
N SER A 253 3.07 19.90 9.78
CA SER A 253 3.99 19.24 8.84
C SER A 253 3.79 17.72 8.83
N PRO A 254 4.21 17.00 7.77
CA PRO A 254 4.10 15.55 7.64
C PRO A 254 4.59 14.78 8.87
N GLN A 255 3.75 13.89 9.41
CA GLN A 255 4.10 12.98 10.51
C GLN A 255 3.67 11.54 10.25
N HIS A 256 4.26 10.58 10.97
CA HIS A 256 3.80 9.19 10.95
C HIS A 256 2.50 9.00 11.72
N GLU A 257 2.32 9.63 12.88
CA GLU A 257 1.07 9.60 13.65
C GLU A 257 0.84 10.94 14.36
N ILE A 258 -0.28 11.60 14.05
CA ILE A 258 -0.71 12.82 14.76
C ILE A 258 -2.24 12.86 14.83
N ARG A 259 -2.77 13.34 15.96
CA ARG A 259 -4.21 13.39 16.25
C ARG A 259 -4.73 14.82 16.25
N SER A 260 -5.90 14.99 15.66
CA SER A 260 -6.65 16.25 15.63
C SER A 260 -8.12 15.96 15.35
N GLU A 261 -9.01 16.79 15.87
CA GLU A 261 -10.44 16.73 15.51
C GLU A 261 -10.74 17.43 14.17
N ASP A 262 -9.73 18.11 13.59
CA ASP A 262 -9.79 18.81 12.32
C ASP A 262 -8.90 18.13 11.26
N GLY A 263 -9.35 18.19 10.01
CA GLY A 263 -8.64 17.69 8.84
C GLY A 263 -8.80 16.19 8.63
N LEU A 264 -9.07 15.76 7.39
CA LEU A 264 -9.21 14.33 7.07
C LEU A 264 -7.91 13.55 7.32
N MET A 265 -6.77 14.18 7.08
CA MET A 265 -5.46 13.52 7.09
C MET A 265 -4.82 13.41 8.47
N LEU A 266 -5.50 13.83 9.53
CA LEU A 266 -5.05 13.61 10.90
C LEU A 266 -5.96 12.59 11.58
N TYR A 267 -5.43 11.83 12.54
CA TYR A 267 -6.24 10.85 13.27
C TYR A 267 -7.28 11.56 14.16
N GLY A 268 -8.56 11.34 13.88
CA GLY A 268 -9.66 11.87 14.69
C GLY A 268 -10.99 11.85 13.94
N ALA A 269 -11.87 12.80 14.25
CA ALA A 269 -13.17 12.94 13.59
C ALA A 269 -13.19 13.91 12.40
N GLY A 270 -12.03 14.49 12.05
CA GLY A 270 -11.88 15.45 10.96
C GLY A 270 -12.31 14.87 9.60
N THR A 271 -12.91 15.72 8.76
CA THR A 271 -13.42 15.34 7.43
C THR A 271 -13.09 16.35 6.34
N GLN A 272 -12.34 17.40 6.70
CA GLN A 272 -12.05 18.51 5.81
C GLN A 272 -10.94 18.14 4.83
N ILE A 273 -11.20 18.41 3.55
CA ILE A 273 -10.22 18.41 2.45
C ILE A 273 -10.17 19.85 1.94
N PRO A 274 -9.38 20.73 2.57
CA PRO A 274 -9.39 22.14 2.23
C PRO A 274 -8.66 22.42 0.90
N ALA A 275 -9.02 23.54 0.27
CA ALA A 275 -8.35 24.08 -0.90
C ALA A 275 -7.33 25.16 -0.50
N GLY A 276 -6.45 25.53 -1.43
CA GLY A 276 -5.52 26.64 -1.23
C GLY A 276 -4.28 26.30 -0.41
N LEU A 277 -3.29 27.18 -0.47
CA LEU A 277 -2.03 27.06 0.29
C LEU A 277 -2.23 26.97 1.81
N ASP A 278 -3.22 27.70 2.34
CA ASP A 278 -3.57 27.71 3.78
C ASP A 278 -4.16 26.36 4.23
N GLY A 279 -4.74 25.60 3.30
CA GLY A 279 -5.19 24.21 3.44
C GLY A 279 -4.25 23.18 2.81
N ARG A 280 -3.01 23.58 2.52
CA ARG A 280 -1.91 22.79 1.92
C ARG A 280 -2.27 22.03 0.64
N TRP A 281 -3.08 22.66 -0.21
CA TRP A 281 -3.38 22.20 -1.57
C TRP A 281 -4.00 20.80 -1.68
N HIS A 282 -4.64 20.31 -0.61
CA HIS A 282 -5.20 18.96 -0.57
C HIS A 282 -6.23 18.73 -1.68
N GLN A 283 -7.15 19.68 -1.90
CA GLN A 283 -8.17 19.58 -2.94
C GLN A 283 -7.57 19.64 -4.36
N GLU A 284 -6.57 20.49 -4.59
CA GLU A 284 -5.92 20.65 -5.89
C GLU A 284 -5.13 19.39 -6.26
N ARG A 285 -4.38 18.83 -5.30
CA ARG A 285 -3.68 17.55 -5.47
C ARG A 285 -4.66 16.41 -5.72
N LEU A 286 -5.76 16.34 -4.96
CA LEU A 286 -6.84 15.38 -5.19
C LEU A 286 -7.33 15.45 -6.65
N LEU A 287 -7.62 16.64 -7.16
CA LEU A 287 -8.19 16.82 -8.50
C LEU A 287 -7.21 16.46 -9.64
N LEU A 288 -5.91 16.41 -9.36
CA LEU A 288 -4.87 15.97 -10.29
C LEU A 288 -4.56 14.46 -10.20
N SER A 289 -5.14 13.76 -9.23
CA SER A 289 -4.86 12.34 -8.98
C SER A 289 -5.00 11.49 -10.25
N PRO A 290 -4.02 10.61 -10.58
CA PRO A 290 -4.09 9.71 -11.73
C PRO A 290 -5.26 8.73 -11.69
N TYR A 291 -5.86 8.51 -10.51
CA TYR A 291 -7.02 7.63 -10.31
C TYR A 291 -8.36 8.29 -10.63
N ILE A 292 -8.35 9.57 -11.02
CA ILE A 292 -9.57 10.31 -11.38
C ILE A 292 -9.77 10.28 -12.89
N TYR A 293 -11.01 10.03 -13.30
CA TYR A 293 -11.49 10.25 -14.65
C TYR A 293 -12.73 11.13 -14.67
N ARG A 294 -13.06 11.64 -15.85
CA ARG A 294 -14.40 12.15 -16.18
C ARG A 294 -14.99 11.26 -17.25
N GLN A 295 -16.24 10.87 -17.08
CA GLN A 295 -16.97 10.09 -18.07
C GLN A 295 -17.97 10.99 -18.79
N ASP A 296 -17.98 10.94 -20.11
CA ASP A 296 -18.96 11.67 -20.90
C ASP A 296 -20.31 10.92 -20.95
N SER A 297 -21.29 11.48 -21.67
CA SER A 297 -22.60 10.86 -21.86
C SER A 297 -22.57 9.61 -22.75
N SER A 298 -21.50 9.38 -23.51
CA SER A 298 -21.33 8.19 -24.35
C SER A 298 -20.76 6.99 -23.57
N GLY A 299 -20.19 7.26 -22.40
CA GLY A 299 -19.53 6.26 -21.55
C GLY A 299 -18.00 6.27 -21.67
N GLU A 300 -17.44 7.15 -22.49
CA GLU A 300 -16.01 7.29 -22.68
C GLU A 300 -15.38 7.96 -21.45
N LYS A 301 -14.30 7.36 -20.93
CA LYS A 301 -13.55 7.88 -19.78
C LYS A 301 -12.31 8.62 -20.24
N THR A 302 -12.15 9.86 -19.80
CA THR A 302 -10.90 10.61 -19.90
C THR A 302 -10.25 10.65 -18.52
N TRP A 303 -9.13 9.94 -18.38
CA TRP A 303 -8.33 9.93 -17.16
C TRP A 303 -7.46 11.17 -17.05
N ASN A 304 -7.17 11.58 -15.81
CA ASN A 304 -6.08 12.51 -15.55
C ASN A 304 -4.73 11.91 -15.99
N GLU A 305 -3.73 12.78 -16.19
CA GLU A 305 -2.37 12.35 -16.52
C GLU A 305 -1.79 11.38 -15.47
N ASP A 306 -0.84 10.55 -15.88
CA ASP A 306 -0.09 9.74 -14.92
C ASP A 306 0.97 10.59 -14.18
N TYR A 307 1.53 10.00 -13.14
CA TYR A 307 2.71 10.55 -12.49
C TYR A 307 3.88 10.72 -13.46
N ARG A 308 4.67 11.78 -13.27
CA ARG A 308 5.82 12.12 -14.14
C ARG A 308 7.16 11.71 -13.53
N ALA A 309 7.19 11.50 -12.21
CA ALA A 309 8.35 11.09 -11.43
C ALA A 309 7.91 10.11 -10.32
N GLY A 310 7.14 9.09 -10.71
CA GLY A 310 6.68 8.00 -9.83
C GLY A 310 5.70 8.39 -8.73
N GLY A 311 5.23 9.64 -8.71
CA GLY A 311 4.25 10.11 -7.75
C GLY A 311 4.85 10.41 -6.39
N PHE A 312 6.14 10.78 -6.30
CA PHE A 312 6.66 11.39 -5.08
C PHE A 312 5.90 12.68 -4.75
N TYR A 313 6.02 13.19 -3.52
CA TYR A 313 5.27 14.39 -3.11
C TYR A 313 5.50 15.61 -4.02
N TYR A 314 6.75 15.80 -4.47
CA TYR A 314 7.18 16.85 -5.39
C TYR A 314 7.15 16.40 -6.87
N ASP A 315 6.31 15.42 -7.22
CA ASP A 315 6.15 14.99 -8.62
C ASP A 315 5.76 16.20 -9.50
N PRO A 316 6.39 16.39 -10.69
CA PRO A 316 6.06 17.48 -11.59
C PRO A 316 4.59 17.55 -12.04
N LEU A 317 3.79 16.50 -11.83
CA LEU A 317 2.34 16.53 -12.00
C LEU A 317 1.67 17.58 -11.11
N TYR A 318 2.18 17.79 -9.89
CA TYR A 318 1.56 18.69 -8.91
C TYR A 318 1.96 20.15 -9.08
N GLU A 319 2.93 20.46 -9.95
CA GLU A 319 3.35 21.83 -10.26
C GLU A 319 3.54 22.68 -8.99
N ASP A 320 2.73 23.72 -8.81
CA ASP A 320 2.79 24.66 -7.68
C ASP A 320 2.01 24.19 -6.43
N TYR A 321 1.38 23.00 -6.48
CA TYR A 321 0.60 22.40 -5.41
C TYR A 321 1.42 21.50 -4.49
N ALA A 322 2.63 21.95 -4.17
CA ALA A 322 3.52 21.36 -3.18
C ALA A 322 4.03 22.43 -2.23
N VAL A 323 4.38 22.03 -1.03
CA VAL A 323 4.95 22.92 -0.01
C VAL A 323 6.34 22.42 0.35
N GLU A 324 7.31 23.33 0.39
CA GLU A 324 8.62 23.07 0.95
C GLU A 324 8.50 23.06 2.48
N PHE A 325 8.74 21.89 3.07
CA PHE A 325 8.79 21.76 4.53
C PHE A 325 10.24 21.84 5.01
N GLU A 326 10.41 22.50 6.16
CA GLU A 326 11.67 22.51 6.92
C GLU A 326 12.05 21.10 7.41
#